data_AF-A0A2W0BM35-F1
#
_entry.id   AF-A0A2W0BM35-F1
#
_cell.length_a   1.000
_cell.length_b   1.000
_cell.length_c   1.000
_cell.angle_alpha   90.00
_cell.angle_beta   90.00
_cell.angle_gamma   90.00
#
_symmetry.space_group_name_H-M   'P 1'
#
loop_
_entity.id
_entity.type
_entity.pdbx_description
1 polymer ?
#
loop_
_entity_poly.entity_id
_entity_poly.type
_entity_poly.pdbx_seq_one_letter_code
_entity_poly.pdbx_strand_id
1 'polypeptide(L)'
;MRPLHQDGATPDSENRNAKTRIVAKIKEHWPIGSLIQVAKIKPSEVDLWLARFRFGAASRNIHIQVVRDVFDLALRHSDYSSFACSTSKVRDKPIRKTPTIEQFNQIIGSIRSQQFNGHNADDSADFPEFIGLAGLGQAEASALTWDDID
;
A
#
# COMPACT_ATOMS: atom_id res chain seq x y z
N MET A 1 3.87 -18.24 30.83
CA MET A 1 4.82 -17.37 30.11
C MET A 1 4.26 -17.22 28.70
N ARG A 2 3.65 -16.07 28.39
CA ARG A 2 2.94 -15.81 27.11
C ARG A 2 3.96 -15.20 26.14
N PRO A 3 4.15 -15.70 24.90
CA PRO A 3 5.06 -15.05 23.97
C PRO A 3 4.44 -13.76 23.43
N LEU A 4 5.31 -12.78 23.22
CA LEU A 4 5.03 -11.44 22.73
C LEU A 4 4.26 -11.50 21.40
N HIS A 5 3.08 -10.90 21.41
CA HIS A 5 2.37 -10.51 20.20
C HIS A 5 3.33 -9.64 19.38
N GLN A 6 3.77 -10.12 18.21
CA GLN A 6 4.38 -9.24 17.24
C GLN A 6 3.27 -8.30 16.79
N ASP A 7 3.31 -7.06 17.26
CA ASP A 7 2.46 -5.98 16.76
C ASP A 7 2.75 -5.83 15.26
N GLY A 8 1.95 -6.51 14.44
CA GLY A 8 1.89 -6.27 13.02
C GLY A 8 1.56 -4.80 12.82
N ALA A 9 2.43 -4.08 12.11
CA ALA A 9 2.23 -2.68 11.77
C ALA A 9 0.82 -2.53 11.18
N THR A 10 -0.08 -1.87 11.92
CA THR A 10 -1.44 -1.63 11.43
C THR A 10 -1.36 -0.89 10.09
N PRO A 11 -2.25 -1.13 9.13
CA PRO A 11 -2.21 -0.50 7.80
C PRO A 11 -2.08 1.04 7.87
N ASP A 12 -2.66 1.63 8.91
CA ASP A 12 -2.58 3.05 9.21
C ASP A 12 -1.16 3.52 9.58
N SER A 13 -0.40 2.71 10.30
CA SER A 13 0.99 3.02 10.69
C SER A 13 1.94 2.98 9.49
N GLU A 14 1.78 2.02 8.59
CA GLU A 14 2.55 1.93 7.34
C GLU A 14 2.24 3.11 6.41
N ASN A 15 0.96 3.48 6.30
CA ASN A 15 0.53 4.60 5.49
C ASN A 15 1.05 5.94 6.05
N ARG A 16 1.05 6.11 7.38
CA ARG A 16 1.69 7.26 8.05
C ARG A 16 3.18 7.34 7.75
N ASN A 17 3.89 6.22 7.84
CA ASN A 17 5.32 6.14 7.51
C ASN A 17 5.59 6.50 6.03
N ALA A 18 4.74 6.04 5.12
CA ALA A 18 4.83 6.38 3.70
C ALA A 18 4.64 7.88 3.46
N LYS A 19 3.61 8.50 4.05
CA LYS A 19 3.37 9.95 3.94
C LYS A 19 4.53 10.78 4.49
N THR A 20 5.08 10.41 5.64
CA THR A 20 6.25 11.08 6.24
C THR A 20 7.45 11.08 5.30
N ARG A 21 7.74 9.94 4.67
CA ARG A 21 8.83 9.83 3.68
C ARG A 21 8.59 10.70 2.46
N ILE A 22 7.34 10.80 1.99
CA ILE A 22 6.99 11.66 0.85
C ILE A 22 7.18 13.14 1.21
N VAL A 23 6.76 13.56 2.40
CA VAL A 23 6.97 14.93 2.87
C VAL A 23 8.46 15.26 3.00
N ALA A 24 9.29 14.34 3.47
CA ALA A 24 10.74 14.52 3.48
C ALA A 24 11.30 14.76 2.07
N LYS A 25 10.88 13.95 1.08
CA LYS A 25 11.26 14.12 -0.33
C LYS A 25 10.79 15.45 -0.93
N ILE A 26 9.63 15.94 -0.54
CA ILE A 26 9.15 17.27 -0.94
C ILE A 26 10.12 18.34 -0.46
N LYS A 27 10.54 18.28 0.82
CA LYS A 27 11.46 19.26 1.42
C LYS A 27 12.87 19.22 0.81
N GLU A 28 13.39 18.02 0.54
CA GLU A 28 14.77 17.82 0.08
C GLU A 28 14.96 18.08 -1.42
N HIS A 29 13.95 17.75 -2.23
CA HIS A 29 14.10 17.71 -3.69
C HIS A 29 13.18 18.67 -4.45
N TRP A 30 12.63 19.68 -3.77
CA TRP A 30 11.80 20.69 -4.42
C TRP A 30 12.58 21.40 -5.55
N PRO A 31 12.04 21.50 -6.78
CA PRO A 31 12.82 21.87 -7.96
C PRO A 31 13.38 23.30 -7.96
N ILE A 32 12.77 24.24 -7.24
CA ILE A 32 13.13 25.67 -7.27
C ILE A 32 13.70 26.15 -5.92
N GLY A 33 13.91 25.22 -4.97
CA GLY A 33 14.45 25.50 -3.64
C GLY A 33 13.44 25.28 -2.50
N SER A 34 13.94 25.06 -1.29
CA SER A 34 13.15 24.61 -0.13
C SER A 34 12.44 25.72 0.65
N LEU A 35 12.69 27.00 0.32
CA LEU A 35 12.17 28.17 1.05
C LEU A 35 11.27 29.05 0.15
N ILE A 36 10.26 28.45 -0.46
CA ILE A 36 9.27 29.15 -1.28
C ILE A 36 7.93 29.21 -0.54
N GLN A 37 7.25 30.35 -0.63
CA GLN A 37 5.89 30.49 -0.12
C GLN A 37 4.95 29.55 -0.88
N VAL A 38 4.18 28.74 -0.16
CA VAL A 38 3.28 27.72 -0.73
C VAL A 38 2.33 28.31 -1.78
N ALA A 39 1.83 29.53 -1.56
CA ALA A 39 0.95 30.24 -2.49
C ALA A 39 1.59 30.59 -3.86
N LYS A 40 2.93 30.57 -3.97
CA LYS A 40 3.65 30.88 -5.22
C LYS A 40 4.01 29.65 -6.04
N ILE A 41 3.79 28.46 -5.50
CA ILE A 41 4.09 27.21 -6.20
C ILE A 41 3.13 27.06 -7.38
N LYS A 42 3.66 26.77 -8.56
CA LYS A 42 2.87 26.50 -9.77
C LYS A 42 2.59 25.00 -9.94
N PRO A 43 1.46 24.60 -10.56
CA PRO A 43 1.19 23.19 -10.88
C PRO A 43 2.31 22.52 -11.69
N SER A 44 2.95 23.27 -12.60
CA SER A 44 4.09 22.77 -13.40
C SER A 44 5.32 22.40 -12.56
N GLU A 45 5.48 22.98 -11.37
CA GLU A 45 6.57 22.62 -10.44
C GLU A 45 6.32 21.27 -9.77
N VAL A 46 5.05 20.92 -9.57
CA VAL A 46 4.66 19.58 -9.10
C VAL A 46 4.95 18.55 -10.17
N ASP A 47 4.65 18.86 -11.44
CA ASP A 47 5.02 18.00 -12.58
C ASP A 47 6.54 17.79 -12.66
N LEU A 48 7.31 18.87 -12.52
CA LEU A 48 8.78 18.80 -12.48
C LEU A 48 9.28 17.95 -11.31
N TRP A 49 8.73 18.14 -10.11
CA TRP A 49 9.10 17.33 -8.94
C TRP A 49 8.78 15.85 -9.15
N LEU A 50 7.58 15.53 -9.67
CA LEU A 50 7.18 14.15 -9.98
C LEU A 50 8.08 13.52 -11.05
N ALA A 51 8.52 14.29 -12.04
CA ALA A 51 9.39 13.81 -13.12
C ALA A 51 10.80 13.41 -12.65
N ARG A 52 11.25 13.86 -11.46
CA ARG A 52 12.57 13.50 -10.90
C ARG A 52 12.64 12.05 -10.41
N PHE A 53 11.50 11.40 -10.23
CA PHE A 53 11.43 10.06 -9.67
C PHE A 53 10.76 9.11 -10.66
N ARG A 54 11.16 7.83 -10.61
CA ARG A 54 10.42 6.76 -11.28
C ARG A 54 9.45 6.12 -10.31
N PHE A 55 8.19 6.05 -10.70
CA PHE A 55 7.11 5.52 -9.88
C PHE A 55 6.34 4.41 -10.61
N GLY A 56 5.87 3.41 -9.87
CA GLY A 56 4.67 2.65 -10.28
C GLY A 56 3.40 3.49 -10.08
N ALA A 57 2.29 3.14 -10.73
CA ALA A 57 1.07 3.96 -10.70
C ALA A 57 0.53 4.23 -9.29
N ALA A 58 0.54 3.22 -8.42
CA ALA A 58 0.10 3.35 -7.02
C ALA A 58 0.96 4.37 -6.26
N SER A 59 2.30 4.26 -6.36
CA SER A 59 3.22 5.19 -5.71
C SER A 59 3.04 6.61 -6.23
N ARG A 60 2.93 6.80 -7.56
CA ARG A 60 2.70 8.12 -8.16
C ARG A 60 1.41 8.77 -7.63
N ASN A 61 0.33 7.99 -7.50
CA ASN A 61 -0.95 8.49 -6.99
C ASN A 61 -0.88 8.92 -5.52
N ILE A 62 -0.16 8.17 -4.68
CA ILE A 62 0.03 8.55 -3.28
C ILE A 62 0.84 9.85 -3.19
N HIS A 63 1.90 10.00 -4.01
CA HIS A 63 2.69 11.24 -4.04
C HIS A 63 1.82 12.45 -4.47
N ILE A 64 1.01 12.30 -5.53
CA ILE A 64 0.07 13.34 -5.97
C ILE A 64 -0.93 13.69 -4.85
N GLN A 65 -1.46 12.68 -4.17
CA GLN A 65 -2.44 12.91 -3.10
C GLN A 65 -1.81 13.63 -1.90
N VAL A 66 -0.61 13.22 -1.47
CA VAL A 66 0.09 13.90 -0.36
C VAL A 66 0.39 15.36 -0.71
N VAL A 67 0.82 15.64 -1.95
CA VAL A 67 1.06 17.01 -2.40
C VAL A 67 -0.24 17.83 -2.33
N ARG A 68 -1.37 17.28 -2.82
CA ARG A 68 -2.68 17.93 -2.71
C ARG A 68 -3.07 18.18 -1.26
N ASP A 69 -2.96 17.18 -0.39
CA ASP A 69 -3.31 17.29 1.03
C ASP A 69 -2.48 18.39 1.73
N VAL A 70 -1.19 18.54 1.39
CA VAL A 70 -0.31 19.60 1.91
C VAL A 70 -0.75 20.99 1.42
N PHE A 71 -1.05 21.13 0.13
CA PHE A 71 -1.54 22.39 -0.42
C PHE A 71 -2.92 22.76 0.14
N ASP A 72 -3.83 21.80 0.22
CA ASP A 72 -5.16 22.01 0.80
C ASP A 72 -5.05 22.47 2.26
N LEU A 73 -4.16 21.85 3.06
CA LEU A 73 -3.90 22.31 4.43
C LEU A 73 -3.38 23.76 4.47
N ALA A 74 -2.47 24.12 3.58
CA ALA A 74 -1.93 25.48 3.53
C ALA A 74 -2.96 26.51 3.04
N LEU A 75 -3.84 26.11 2.11
CA LEU A 75 -4.85 26.98 1.52
C LEU A 75 -6.09 27.13 2.39
N ARG A 76 -6.38 26.19 3.30
CA ARG A 76 -7.50 26.28 4.27
C ARG A 76 -7.53 27.58 5.08
N HIS A 77 -6.37 28.20 5.29
CA HIS A 77 -6.21 29.43 6.07
C HIS A 77 -5.87 30.65 5.21
N SER A 78 -5.96 30.54 3.88
CA SER A 78 -5.62 31.61 2.96
C SER A 78 -6.78 31.91 2.03
N ASP A 79 -7.00 33.18 1.70
CA ASP A 79 -8.04 33.61 0.76
C ASP A 79 -7.75 33.23 -0.71
N TYR A 80 -6.75 32.38 -0.97
CA TYR A 80 -6.35 31.96 -2.30
C TYR A 80 -7.21 30.79 -2.80
N SER A 81 -7.72 30.94 -4.02
CA SER A 81 -8.43 29.93 -4.80
C SER A 81 -7.61 28.64 -4.96
N SER A 82 -8.30 27.50 -4.97
CA SER A 82 -7.78 26.14 -4.87
C SER A 82 -6.58 25.84 -5.80
N PHE A 83 -5.57 25.17 -5.24
CA PHE A 83 -4.43 24.67 -6.02
C PHE A 83 -4.87 23.48 -6.89
N ALA A 84 -5.13 23.74 -8.17
CA ALA A 84 -5.39 22.70 -9.15
C ALA A 84 -4.08 22.00 -9.53
N CYS A 85 -3.69 20.98 -8.78
CA CYS A 85 -2.65 20.04 -9.24
C CYS A 85 -3.17 19.31 -10.49
N SER A 86 -2.71 19.73 -11.66
CA SER A 86 -3.14 19.29 -13.00
C SER A 86 -2.85 17.81 -13.30
N THR A 87 -2.12 17.11 -12.43
CA THR A 87 -1.73 15.72 -12.66
C THR A 87 -2.90 14.77 -12.40
N SER A 88 -3.37 14.10 -13.45
CA SER A 88 -4.33 13.00 -13.34
C SER A 88 -3.71 11.79 -12.62
N LYS A 89 -4.53 11.10 -11.82
CA LYS A 89 -4.17 9.82 -11.20
C LYS A 89 -3.98 8.76 -12.30
N VAL A 90 -2.93 7.95 -12.21
CA VAL A 90 -2.66 6.84 -13.13
C VAL A 90 -3.39 5.60 -12.63
N ARG A 91 -4.14 4.91 -13.49
CA ARG A 91 -4.82 3.65 -13.14
C ARG A 91 -4.20 2.51 -13.93
N ASP A 92 -3.50 1.62 -13.23
CA ASP A 92 -3.11 0.35 -13.82
C ASP A 92 -4.30 -0.62 -13.75
N LYS A 93 -4.47 -1.44 -14.79
CA LYS A 93 -5.47 -2.52 -14.76
C LYS A 93 -5.02 -3.54 -13.70
N PRO A 94 -5.90 -3.98 -12.77
CA PRO A 94 -5.55 -5.01 -11.81
C PRO A 94 -5.12 -6.29 -12.54
N ILE A 95 -3.93 -6.79 -12.23
CA ILE A 95 -3.47 -8.07 -12.74
C ILE A 95 -4.21 -9.15 -11.94
N ARG A 96 -5.11 -9.89 -12.58
CA ARG A 96 -5.83 -11.01 -11.98
C ARG A 96 -5.04 -12.29 -12.23
N LYS A 97 -4.23 -12.72 -11.25
CA LYS A 97 -3.54 -14.01 -11.26
C LYS A 97 -4.34 -15.09 -10.51
N THR A 98 -5.66 -15.10 -10.70
CA THR A 98 -6.51 -16.11 -10.03
C THR A 98 -6.21 -17.47 -10.65
N PRO A 99 -5.74 -18.45 -9.88
CA PRO A 99 -5.50 -19.80 -10.39
C PRO A 99 -6.82 -20.48 -10.77
N THR A 100 -6.79 -21.40 -11.73
CA THR A 100 -7.89 -22.36 -11.92
C THR A 100 -7.93 -23.36 -10.77
N ILE A 101 -9.00 -24.15 -10.65
CA ILE A 101 -9.11 -25.17 -9.60
C ILE A 101 -8.00 -26.23 -9.72
N GLU A 102 -7.61 -26.59 -10.95
CA GLU A 102 -6.52 -27.54 -11.18
C GLU A 102 -5.17 -26.95 -10.77
N GLN A 103 -4.93 -25.67 -11.11
CA GLN A 103 -3.72 -24.97 -10.71
C GLN A 103 -3.66 -24.78 -9.19
N PHE A 104 -4.80 -24.52 -8.56
CA PHE A 104 -4.92 -24.47 -7.10
C PHE A 104 -4.51 -25.80 -6.46
N ASN A 105 -5.09 -26.91 -6.91
CA ASN A 105 -4.74 -28.24 -6.39
C ASN A 105 -3.26 -28.58 -6.61
N GLN A 106 -2.67 -28.17 -7.75
CA GLN A 106 -1.24 -28.33 -8.01
C GLN A 106 -0.38 -27.50 -7.05
N ILE A 107 -0.79 -26.27 -6.72
CA ILE A 107 -0.10 -25.42 -5.74
C ILE A 107 -0.13 -26.08 -4.36
N ILE A 108 -1.30 -26.55 -3.90
CA ILE A 108 -1.43 -27.24 -2.61
C ILE A 108 -0.58 -28.51 -2.58
N GLY A 109 -0.65 -29.36 -3.61
CA GLY A 109 0.20 -30.55 -3.71
C GLY A 109 1.70 -30.24 -3.74
N SER A 110 2.08 -29.14 -4.38
CA SER A 110 3.47 -28.65 -4.38
C SER A 110 3.93 -28.26 -2.98
N ILE A 111 3.12 -27.51 -2.22
CA ILE A 111 3.43 -27.11 -0.84
C ILE A 111 3.58 -28.35 0.06
N ARG A 112 2.64 -29.31 -0.02
CA ARG A 112 2.68 -30.57 0.75
C ARG A 112 3.91 -31.43 0.45
N SER A 113 4.47 -31.33 -0.76
CA SER A 113 5.66 -32.09 -1.18
C SER A 113 7.00 -31.39 -0.92
N GLN A 114 7.00 -30.18 -0.37
CA GLN A 114 8.24 -29.45 -0.07
C GLN A 114 8.98 -30.07 1.13
N GLN A 115 10.11 -30.72 0.84
CA GLN A 115 10.97 -31.39 1.81
C GLN A 115 11.61 -30.46 2.87
N PHE A 116 11.70 -29.15 2.60
CA PHE A 116 12.38 -28.17 3.47
C PHE A 116 11.44 -27.16 4.15
N ASN A 117 10.13 -27.42 4.20
CA ASN A 117 9.24 -26.64 5.04
C ASN A 117 9.53 -27.00 6.51
N GLY A 118 10.24 -26.12 7.23
CA GLY A 118 10.76 -26.35 8.58
C GLY A 118 9.71 -26.63 9.67
N HIS A 119 8.42 -26.55 9.31
CA HIS A 119 7.26 -26.96 10.09
C HIS A 119 6.39 -27.81 9.14
N ASN A 120 6.15 -29.07 9.47
CA ASN A 120 5.38 -30.07 8.72
C ASN A 120 4.67 -29.54 7.46
N ALA A 121 5.04 -30.07 6.28
CA ALA A 121 4.54 -29.60 5.00
C ALA A 121 3.00 -29.66 4.87
N ASP A 122 2.35 -30.54 5.63
CA ASP A 122 0.89 -30.62 5.74
C ASP A 122 0.29 -29.39 6.46
N ASP A 123 0.79 -29.04 7.65
CA ASP A 123 0.32 -27.87 8.42
C ASP A 123 0.48 -26.57 7.61
N SER A 124 1.51 -26.49 6.78
CA SER A 124 1.78 -25.34 5.90
C SER A 124 0.82 -25.25 4.71
N ALA A 125 0.22 -26.36 4.29
CA ALA A 125 -0.71 -26.44 3.17
C ALA A 125 -2.17 -26.25 3.60
N ASP A 126 -2.51 -26.60 4.84
CA ASP A 126 -3.88 -26.52 5.36
C ASP A 126 -4.42 -25.09 5.38
N PHE A 127 -3.59 -24.10 5.72
CA PHE A 127 -3.99 -22.69 5.70
C PHE A 127 -4.35 -22.17 4.30
N PRO A 128 -3.48 -22.27 3.27
CA PRO A 128 -3.83 -21.84 1.92
C PRO A 128 -4.95 -22.66 1.29
N GLU A 129 -5.08 -23.94 1.64
CA GLU A 129 -6.19 -24.79 1.21
C GLU A 129 -7.53 -24.30 1.78
N PHE A 130 -7.58 -24.06 3.10
CA PHE A 130 -8.77 -23.58 3.79
C PHE A 130 -9.25 -22.24 3.24
N ILE A 131 -8.37 -21.22 3.14
CA ILE A 131 -8.79 -19.89 2.66
C ILE A 131 -9.21 -19.91 1.18
N GLY A 132 -8.62 -20.80 0.38
CA GLY A 132 -9.00 -20.99 -1.02
C GLY A 132 -10.38 -21.63 -1.19
N LEU A 133 -10.71 -22.61 -0.35
CA LEU A 133 -12.01 -23.30 -0.36
C LEU A 133 -13.13 -22.47 0.29
N ALA A 134 -12.84 -21.82 1.42
CA ALA A 134 -13.79 -21.00 2.15
C ALA A 134 -14.01 -19.61 1.51
N GLY A 135 -13.12 -19.18 0.60
CA GLY A 135 -13.20 -17.88 -0.05
C GLY A 135 -12.88 -16.71 0.89
N LEU A 136 -12.07 -16.95 1.92
CA LEU A 136 -11.70 -15.96 2.94
C LEU A 136 -10.41 -15.23 2.59
N GLY A 137 -10.32 -13.96 2.98
CA GLY A 137 -9.06 -13.23 3.00
C GLY A 137 -8.15 -13.73 4.15
N GLN A 138 -6.84 -13.54 4.00
CA GLN A 138 -5.86 -13.91 5.04
C GLN A 138 -6.20 -13.30 6.42
N ALA A 139 -6.59 -12.02 6.43
CA ALA A 139 -6.94 -11.31 7.66
C ALA A 139 -8.22 -11.87 8.30
N GLU A 140 -9.21 -12.22 7.49
CA GLU A 140 -10.47 -12.81 7.94
C GLU A 140 -10.23 -14.19 8.55
N ALA A 141 -9.49 -15.05 7.85
CA ALA A 141 -9.12 -16.38 8.34
C ALA A 141 -8.27 -16.33 9.61
N SER A 142 -7.39 -15.33 9.76
CA SER A 142 -6.57 -15.17 10.96
C SER A 142 -7.35 -14.73 12.20
N ALA A 143 -8.55 -14.16 12.00
CA ALA A 143 -9.41 -13.69 13.08
C ALA A 143 -10.43 -14.74 13.54
N LEU A 144 -10.51 -15.89 12.86
CA LEU A 144 -11.44 -16.96 13.21
C LEU A 144 -11.14 -17.54 14.59
N THR A 145 -12.21 -17.78 15.32
CA THR A 145 -12.22 -18.42 16.64
C THR A 145 -13.07 -19.68 16.59
N TRP A 146 -12.96 -20.54 17.62
CA TRP A 146 -13.80 -21.73 17.72
C TRP A 146 -15.29 -21.40 17.85
N ASP A 147 -15.64 -20.19 18.32
CA ASP A 147 -17.03 -19.74 18.42
C ASP A 147 -17.65 -19.41 17.06
N ASP A 148 -16.83 -19.28 16.00
CA ASP A 148 -17.29 -19.06 14.62
C ASP A 148 -17.62 -20.38 13.89
N ILE A 149 -17.45 -21.53 14.55
CA ILE A 149 -17.66 -22.87 13.99
C ILE A 149 -18.84 -23.55 14.71
N ASP A 150 -19.83 -24.00 13.94
CA ASP A 150 -21.01 -24.76 14.41
C ASP A 150 -20.69 -26.26 14.62
#